data_AF-A0A848Y5Y7-F1
#
_entry.id   AF-A0A848Y5Y7-F1
#
_cell.length_a   1.000
_cell.length_b   1.000
_cell.length_c   1.000
_cell.angle_alpha   90.00
_cell.angle_beta   90.00
_cell.angle_gamma   90.00
#
_symmetry.space_group_name_H-M   'P 1'
#
loop_
_entity.id
_entity.type
_entity.pdbx_description
1 polymer ?
#
loop_
_entity_poly.entity_id
_entity_poly.type
_entity_poly.pdbx_seq_one_letter_code
_entity_poly.pdbx_strand_id
1 'polypeptide(L)'
;MAIPNAATQIPEASEANARSPVEEAEAKAEAAEARAEEAQARLERAEAMAENADEPVEQIRAEAEIARAEAAKARAEAEEALAKNAKKRAKLEKDLKKMGSKRGVETMFRTSYRTNMDLSSLADAKANIMISINGLIISILLASIAPGIDTNPWLLFPTTLLLLGCVSSLVFAILAARPRVQSHEVTLQDVKNKAANLLFFGNFAHLSRDEFLSGMEEIIIDGGAVYRNMMMDIYGLGLVLQKKYKLLRVAYTMFMIGLVVGVVAFIITFYIAAKSGQQIPDVTTPIPLIPGPSGTTPAQ
;
A
#
# COMPACT_ATOMS: atom_id res chain seq x y z
N MET A 1 -1.00 -8.18 27.66
CA MET A 1 -1.32 -6.83 27.10
C MET A 1 -2.04 -7.07 25.78
N ALA A 2 -3.37 -7.15 25.83
CA ALA A 2 -4.22 -7.58 24.72
C ALA A 2 -4.52 -6.39 23.79
N ILE A 3 -4.21 -6.52 22.51
CA ILE A 3 -4.64 -5.56 21.48
C ILE A 3 -6.03 -6.02 21.02
N PRO A 4 -7.08 -5.19 21.17
CA PRO A 4 -8.43 -5.60 20.78
C PRO A 4 -8.53 -5.74 19.27
N ASN A 5 -9.20 -6.83 18.87
CA ASN A 5 -9.54 -7.19 17.50
C ASN A 5 -10.64 -6.25 16.98
N ALA A 6 -10.25 -5.12 16.38
CA ALA A 6 -11.14 -4.36 15.52
C ALA A 6 -11.03 -4.94 14.12
N ALA A 7 -12.06 -5.68 13.71
CA ALA A 7 -12.37 -5.91 12.31
C ALA A 7 -12.75 -4.55 11.68
N THR A 8 -11.75 -3.74 11.38
CA THR A 8 -11.95 -2.53 10.60
C THR A 8 -11.98 -2.96 9.14
N GLN A 9 -13.19 -3.06 8.60
CA GLN A 9 -13.43 -2.96 7.16
C GLN A 9 -12.63 -1.74 6.69
N ILE A 10 -11.55 -1.98 5.94
CA ILE A 10 -10.90 -0.92 5.19
C ILE A 10 -11.90 -0.64 4.06
N PRO A 11 -12.51 0.55 3.99
CA PRO A 11 -13.47 0.84 2.94
C PRO A 11 -12.82 0.57 1.58
N GLU A 12 -13.56 -0.10 0.69
CA GLU A 12 -13.21 -0.13 -0.72
C GLU A 12 -12.95 1.30 -1.21
N ALA A 13 -12.02 1.43 -2.14
CA ALA A 13 -11.48 2.65 -2.69
C ALA A 13 -12.55 3.50 -3.43
N SER A 14 -13.46 4.11 -2.66
CA SER A 14 -14.49 5.04 -3.13
C SER A 14 -14.54 6.36 -2.34
N GLU A 15 -13.73 6.52 -1.28
CA GLU A 15 -13.66 7.77 -0.49
C GLU A 15 -12.35 8.55 -0.65
N ALA A 16 -11.44 8.13 -1.54
CA ALA A 16 -10.09 8.70 -1.62
C ALA A 16 -9.97 9.98 -2.48
N ASN A 17 -11.03 10.77 -2.62
CA ASN A 17 -10.97 12.10 -3.25
C ASN A 17 -11.64 13.18 -2.41
N ALA A 18 -11.41 13.16 -1.10
CA ALA A 18 -11.71 14.32 -0.26
C ALA A 18 -10.70 15.42 -0.59
N ARG A 19 -11.06 16.31 -1.54
CA ARG A 19 -10.30 17.52 -1.86
C ARG A 19 -10.03 18.28 -0.56
N SER A 20 -8.78 18.69 -0.35
CA SER A 20 -8.44 19.52 0.80
C SER A 20 -9.29 20.82 0.80
N PRO A 21 -9.51 21.47 1.96
CA PRO A 21 -10.30 22.71 2.02
C PRO A 21 -9.80 23.85 1.10
N VAL A 22 -8.54 23.76 0.65
CA VAL A 22 -7.92 24.65 -0.33
C VAL A 22 -8.20 24.18 -1.75
N GLU A 23 -7.98 22.91 -2.09
CA GLU A 23 -8.35 22.36 -3.41
C GLU A 23 -9.86 22.49 -3.69
N GLU A 24 -10.71 22.36 -2.68
CA GLU A 24 -12.15 22.58 -2.80
C GLU A 24 -12.49 24.06 -3.04
N ALA A 25 -11.71 24.98 -2.46
CA ALA A 25 -11.85 26.40 -2.71
C ALA A 25 -11.30 26.81 -4.09
N GLU A 26 -10.29 26.10 -4.60
CA GLU A 26 -9.66 26.31 -5.92
C GLU A 26 -10.60 25.85 -7.02
N ALA A 27 -11.13 24.63 -6.92
CA ALA A 27 -12.13 24.12 -7.84
C ALA A 27 -13.41 24.99 -7.86
N LYS A 28 -13.81 25.57 -6.71
CA LYS A 28 -14.94 26.51 -6.66
C LYS A 28 -14.62 27.86 -7.32
N ALA A 29 -13.39 28.34 -7.23
CA ALA A 29 -12.95 29.56 -7.90
C ALA A 29 -12.87 29.36 -9.42
N GLU A 30 -12.24 28.28 -9.88
CA GLU A 30 -12.15 27.91 -11.30
C GLU A 30 -13.54 27.72 -11.92
N ALA A 31 -14.45 27.03 -11.23
CA ALA A 31 -15.82 26.85 -11.71
C ALA A 31 -16.62 28.16 -11.76
N ALA A 32 -16.31 29.13 -10.88
CA ALA A 32 -16.96 30.44 -10.88
C ALA A 32 -16.41 31.34 -12.00
N GLU A 33 -15.10 31.31 -12.26
CA GLU A 33 -14.48 32.00 -13.39
C GLU A 33 -15.01 31.46 -14.74
N ALA A 34 -15.08 30.14 -14.92
CA ALA A 34 -15.62 29.54 -16.15
C ALA A 34 -17.08 29.95 -16.40
N ARG A 35 -17.90 30.06 -15.34
CA ARG A 35 -19.28 30.57 -15.44
C ARG A 35 -19.32 32.05 -15.80
N ALA A 36 -18.39 32.85 -15.29
CA ALA A 36 -18.29 34.27 -15.61
C ALA A 36 -17.86 34.49 -17.08
N GLU A 37 -16.93 33.68 -17.58
CA GLU A 37 -16.53 33.69 -19.00
C GLU A 37 -17.69 33.28 -19.91
N GLU A 38 -18.43 32.23 -19.56
CA GLU A 38 -19.60 31.80 -20.33
C GLU A 38 -20.70 32.89 -20.34
N ALA A 39 -20.97 33.52 -19.20
CA ALA A 39 -21.94 34.60 -19.09
C ALA A 39 -21.52 35.85 -19.88
N GLN A 40 -20.22 36.19 -19.89
CA GLN A 40 -19.69 37.26 -20.74
C GLN A 40 -19.81 36.95 -22.23
N ALA A 41 -19.50 35.73 -22.66
CA ALA A 41 -19.65 35.33 -24.06
C ALA A 41 -21.13 35.38 -24.51
N ARG A 42 -22.08 35.06 -23.61
CA ARG A 42 -23.53 35.22 -23.86
C ARG A 42 -23.91 36.69 -23.98
N LEU A 43 -23.36 37.54 -23.13
CA LEU A 43 -23.55 39.00 -23.20
C LEU A 43 -23.06 39.57 -24.53
N GLU A 44 -21.82 39.26 -24.93
CA GLU A 44 -21.26 39.75 -26.19
C GLU A 44 -22.08 39.32 -27.41
N ARG A 45 -22.63 38.09 -27.38
CA ARG A 45 -23.55 37.61 -28.43
C ARG A 45 -24.88 38.36 -28.44
N ALA A 46 -25.46 38.61 -27.26
CA ALA A 46 -26.73 39.33 -27.14
C ALA A 46 -26.58 40.82 -27.56
N GLU A 47 -25.46 41.45 -27.22
CA GLU A 47 -25.13 42.82 -27.65
C GLU A 47 -24.89 42.91 -29.15
N ALA A 48 -24.15 41.96 -29.74
CA ALA A 48 -23.94 41.90 -31.19
C ALA A 48 -25.25 41.66 -31.96
N MET A 49 -26.18 40.88 -31.42
CA MET A 49 -27.52 40.70 -31.98
C MET A 49 -28.37 41.98 -31.86
N ALA A 50 -28.21 42.75 -30.78
CA ALA A 50 -28.90 44.03 -30.59
C ALA A 50 -28.38 45.14 -31.52
N GLU A 51 -27.09 45.13 -31.84
CA GLU A 51 -26.43 46.13 -32.70
C GLU A 51 -26.78 45.96 -34.19
N ASN A 52 -27.03 44.74 -34.65
CA ASN A 52 -27.32 44.43 -36.06
C ASN A 52 -28.83 44.42 -36.41
N ALA A 53 -29.71 44.88 -35.54
CA ALA A 53 -31.17 44.82 -35.74
C ALA A 53 -31.79 46.18 -36.15
N ASP A 54 -32.48 46.23 -37.30
CA ASP A 54 -33.10 47.42 -37.93
C ASP A 54 -34.39 47.98 -37.22
N GLU A 55 -34.65 47.59 -35.96
CA GLU A 55 -35.78 47.95 -35.05
C GLU A 55 -37.21 47.38 -35.31
N PRO A 56 -38.08 47.27 -34.26
CA PRO A 56 -37.88 47.58 -32.84
C PRO A 56 -37.88 46.30 -31.99
N VAL A 57 -36.79 46.00 -31.30
CA VAL A 57 -36.70 44.75 -30.54
C VAL A 57 -36.49 45.02 -29.07
N GLU A 58 -37.56 45.49 -28.43
CA GLU A 58 -37.68 45.59 -26.98
C GLU A 58 -37.30 44.27 -26.30
N GLN A 59 -37.62 43.13 -26.93
CA GLN A 59 -37.21 41.80 -26.49
C GLN A 59 -35.69 41.55 -26.57
N ILE A 60 -35.00 41.96 -27.64
CA ILE A 60 -33.54 41.77 -27.75
C ILE A 60 -32.80 42.74 -26.82
N ARG A 61 -33.33 43.96 -26.62
CA ARG A 61 -32.78 44.89 -25.62
C ARG A 61 -32.98 44.37 -24.19
N ALA A 62 -34.13 43.78 -23.90
CA ALA A 62 -34.39 43.12 -22.62
C ALA A 62 -33.50 41.89 -22.41
N GLU A 63 -33.28 41.08 -23.45
CA GLU A 63 -32.35 39.94 -23.41
C GLU A 63 -30.90 40.39 -23.18
N ALA A 64 -30.44 41.48 -23.82
CA ALA A 64 -29.13 42.05 -23.58
C ALA A 64 -29.00 42.60 -22.15
N GLU A 65 -30.05 43.22 -21.60
CA GLU A 65 -30.05 43.72 -20.22
C GLU A 65 -30.01 42.58 -19.19
N ILE A 66 -30.74 41.49 -19.44
CA ILE A 66 -30.70 40.26 -18.63
C ILE A 66 -29.30 39.63 -18.71
N ALA A 67 -28.72 39.52 -19.91
CA ALA A 67 -27.37 39.00 -20.10
C ALA A 67 -26.31 39.87 -19.39
N ARG A 68 -26.49 41.20 -19.36
CA ARG A 68 -25.63 42.13 -18.60
C ARG A 68 -25.72 41.87 -17.10
N ALA A 69 -26.93 41.71 -16.58
CA ALA A 69 -27.16 41.43 -15.16
C ALA A 69 -26.58 40.07 -14.75
N GLU A 70 -26.72 39.03 -15.60
CA GLU A 70 -26.14 37.71 -15.38
C GLU A 70 -24.61 37.74 -15.42
N ALA A 71 -24.01 38.42 -16.40
CA ALA A 71 -22.56 38.56 -16.50
C ALA A 71 -21.96 39.35 -15.32
N ALA A 72 -22.64 40.42 -14.88
CA ALA A 72 -22.22 41.20 -13.71
C ALA A 72 -22.29 40.37 -12.42
N LYS A 73 -23.36 39.58 -12.24
CA LYS A 73 -23.51 38.68 -11.10
C LYS A 73 -22.46 37.57 -11.11
N ALA A 74 -22.23 36.93 -12.25
CA ALA A 74 -21.25 35.86 -12.40
C ALA A 74 -19.82 36.36 -12.13
N ARG A 75 -19.47 37.58 -12.59
CA ARG A 75 -18.19 38.22 -12.26
C ARG A 75 -18.03 38.48 -10.76
N ALA A 76 -19.06 38.99 -10.08
CA ALA A 76 -19.02 39.22 -8.64
C ALA A 76 -18.84 37.91 -7.84
N GLU A 77 -19.51 36.83 -8.26
CA GLU A 77 -19.36 35.50 -7.66
C GLU A 77 -17.94 34.93 -7.88
N ALA A 78 -17.35 35.15 -9.06
CA ALA A 78 -15.97 34.75 -9.36
C ALA A 78 -14.94 35.51 -8.50
N GLU A 79 -15.07 36.83 -8.37
CA GLU A 79 -14.20 37.63 -7.50
C GLU A 79 -14.30 37.20 -6.03
N GLU A 80 -15.51 36.93 -5.53
CA GLU A 80 -15.71 36.46 -4.16
C GLU A 80 -15.07 35.08 -3.94
N ALA A 81 -15.21 34.17 -4.90
CA ALA A 81 -14.61 32.84 -4.85
C ALA A 81 -13.07 32.92 -4.87
N LEU A 82 -12.48 33.77 -5.73
CA LEU A 82 -11.03 34.01 -5.74
C LEU A 82 -10.55 34.59 -4.41
N ALA A 83 -11.24 35.59 -3.87
CA ALA A 83 -10.87 36.21 -2.61
C ALA A 83 -10.93 35.21 -1.43
N LYS A 84 -11.93 34.32 -1.42
CA LYS A 84 -12.03 33.23 -0.43
C LYS A 84 -10.89 32.22 -0.59
N ASN A 85 -10.53 31.84 -1.82
CA ASN A 85 -9.39 30.97 -2.08
C ASN A 85 -8.08 31.60 -1.58
N ALA A 86 -7.81 32.84 -1.98
CA ALA A 86 -6.61 33.58 -1.60
C ALA A 86 -6.46 33.70 -0.07
N LYS A 87 -7.55 34.00 0.65
CA LYS A 87 -7.56 34.02 2.13
C LYS A 87 -7.23 32.66 2.74
N LYS A 88 -7.79 31.57 2.20
CA LYS A 88 -7.50 30.21 2.66
C LYS A 88 -6.04 29.82 2.42
N ARG A 89 -5.48 30.13 1.24
CA ARG A 89 -4.06 29.88 0.92
C ARG A 89 -3.13 30.68 1.83
N ALA A 90 -3.40 31.97 2.02
CA ALA A 90 -2.60 32.83 2.90
C ALA A 90 -2.63 32.35 4.37
N LYS A 91 -3.80 31.88 4.85
CA LYS A 91 -3.92 31.29 6.19
C LYS A 91 -3.11 30.00 6.30
N LEU A 92 -3.24 29.10 5.33
CA LEU A 92 -2.48 27.85 5.30
C LEU A 92 -0.97 28.11 5.27
N GLU A 93 -0.50 29.06 4.45
CA GLU A 93 0.90 29.44 4.37
C GLU A 93 1.42 30.00 5.69
N LYS A 94 0.64 30.85 6.36
CA LYS A 94 0.96 31.37 7.69
C LYS A 94 1.02 30.27 8.74
N ASP A 95 0.09 29.31 8.68
CA ASP A 95 0.02 28.18 9.60
C ASP A 95 1.19 27.21 9.37
N LEU A 96 1.58 26.96 8.11
CA LEU A 96 2.79 26.20 7.73
C LEU A 96 4.07 26.89 8.22
N LYS A 97 4.19 28.21 8.00
CA LYS A 97 5.32 29.01 8.53
C LYS A 97 5.41 28.96 10.05
N LYS A 98 4.29 28.79 10.75
CA LYS A 98 4.22 28.58 12.21
C LYS A 98 4.55 27.15 12.64
N MET A 99 4.18 26.13 11.86
CA MET A 99 4.24 24.71 12.27
C MET A 99 5.62 24.05 12.12
N GLY A 100 6.56 24.65 11.39
CA GLY A 100 7.94 24.14 11.35
C GLY A 100 8.84 24.96 10.43
N SER A 101 10.14 25.02 10.79
CA SER A 101 11.15 25.50 9.84
C SER A 101 11.11 24.63 8.58
N LYS A 102 11.33 25.20 7.38
CA LYS A 102 11.44 24.45 6.12
C LYS A 102 12.34 23.21 6.26
N ARG A 103 13.41 23.36 7.04
CA ARG A 103 14.37 22.30 7.38
C ARG A 103 13.77 21.19 8.25
N GLY A 104 12.82 21.50 9.13
CA GLY A 104 12.09 20.53 9.93
C GLY A 104 11.16 19.67 9.08
N VAL A 105 10.45 20.28 8.14
CA VAL A 105 9.61 19.56 7.16
C VAL A 105 10.45 18.63 6.29
N GLU A 106 11.56 19.13 5.73
CA GLU A 106 12.51 18.32 4.97
C GLU A 106 13.05 17.13 5.79
N THR A 107 13.45 17.38 7.04
CA THR A 107 13.94 16.34 7.95
C THR A 107 12.86 15.30 8.25
N MET A 108 11.60 15.73 8.43
CA MET A 108 10.47 14.82 8.65
C MET A 108 10.26 13.89 7.46
N PHE A 109 10.21 14.43 6.23
CA PHE A 109 10.07 13.60 5.04
C PHE A 109 11.22 12.61 4.89
N ARG A 110 12.47 13.09 5.00
CA ARG A 110 13.67 12.24 4.92
C ARG A 110 13.65 11.12 5.95
N THR A 111 13.24 11.44 7.18
CA THR A 111 13.15 10.45 8.27
C THR A 111 12.03 9.46 8.00
N SER A 112 10.87 9.91 7.55
CA SER A 112 9.71 9.07 7.23
C SER A 112 10.03 8.07 6.11
N TYR A 113 10.72 8.51 5.05
CA TYR A 113 11.21 7.63 3.99
C TYR A 113 12.15 6.54 4.53
N ARG A 114 13.16 6.95 5.31
CA ARG A 114 14.08 6.01 5.94
C ARG A 114 13.35 4.99 6.82
N THR A 115 12.46 5.46 7.70
CA THR A 115 11.67 4.59 8.57
C THR A 115 10.80 3.60 7.78
N ASN A 116 10.17 4.02 6.68
CA ASN A 116 9.37 3.10 5.85
C ASN A 116 10.24 2.04 5.16
N MET A 117 11.42 2.43 4.66
CA MET A 117 12.38 1.48 4.09
C MET A 117 12.90 0.49 5.15
N ASP A 118 13.23 0.99 6.34
CA ASP A 118 13.68 0.17 7.47
C ASP A 118 12.58 -0.79 7.96
N LEU A 119 11.33 -0.33 8.03
CA LEU A 119 10.20 -1.19 8.39
C LEU A 119 9.92 -2.25 7.32
N SER A 120 10.15 -1.94 6.04
CA SER A 120 10.06 -2.92 4.95
C SER A 120 11.17 -3.97 5.09
N SER A 121 12.41 -3.54 5.27
CA SER A 121 13.54 -4.47 5.42
C SER A 121 13.41 -5.34 6.68
N LEU A 122 12.84 -4.80 7.77
CA LEU A 122 12.51 -5.57 8.97
C LEU A 122 11.42 -6.61 8.71
N ALA A 123 10.40 -6.28 7.90
CA ALA A 123 9.38 -7.24 7.51
C ALA A 123 9.98 -8.39 6.69
N ASP A 124 10.86 -8.06 5.74
CA ASP A 124 11.55 -9.03 4.89
C ASP A 124 12.49 -9.92 5.73
N ALA A 125 13.21 -9.33 6.69
CA ALA A 125 14.04 -10.08 7.64
C ALA A 125 13.20 -11.05 8.49
N LYS A 126 12.05 -10.61 9.02
CA LYS A 126 11.15 -11.49 9.79
C LYS A 126 10.56 -12.61 8.94
N ALA A 127 10.22 -12.34 7.67
CA ALA A 127 9.78 -13.36 6.74
C ALA A 127 10.89 -14.39 6.48
N ASN A 128 12.12 -13.96 6.25
CA ASN A 128 13.28 -14.84 6.06
C ASN A 128 13.59 -15.69 7.29
N ILE A 129 13.48 -15.12 8.50
CA ILE A 129 13.59 -15.88 9.76
C ILE A 129 12.51 -16.96 9.83
N MET A 130 11.26 -16.62 9.50
CA MET A 130 10.15 -17.58 9.54
C MET A 130 10.31 -18.70 8.49
N ILE A 131 10.79 -18.36 7.29
CA ILE A 131 11.13 -19.35 6.24
C ILE A 131 12.21 -20.30 6.75
N SER A 132 13.28 -19.77 7.34
CA SER A 132 14.41 -20.56 7.85
C SER A 132 13.99 -21.52 8.97
N ILE A 133 13.22 -21.03 9.97
CA ILE A 133 12.75 -21.86 11.09
C ILE A 133 11.84 -22.99 10.59
N ASN A 134 10.88 -22.68 9.71
CA ASN A 134 10.00 -23.71 9.13
C ASN A 134 10.80 -24.73 8.31
N GLY A 135 11.75 -24.29 7.50
CA GLY A 135 12.63 -25.16 6.72
C GLY A 135 13.47 -26.08 7.61
N LEU A 136 14.05 -25.54 8.69
CA LEU A 136 14.83 -26.31 9.67
C LEU A 136 13.97 -27.40 10.33
N ILE A 137 12.77 -27.05 10.81
CA ILE A 137 11.86 -28.00 11.45
C ILE A 137 11.48 -29.12 10.49
N ILE A 138 11.08 -28.78 9.25
CA ILE A 138 10.72 -29.77 8.23
C ILE A 138 11.93 -30.69 7.95
N SER A 139 13.13 -30.14 7.81
CA SER A 139 14.35 -30.91 7.56
C SER A 139 14.66 -31.89 8.70
N ILE A 140 14.55 -31.46 9.96
CA ILE A 140 14.80 -32.32 11.13
C ILE A 140 13.72 -33.41 11.23
N LEU A 141 12.45 -33.07 11.03
CA LEU A 141 11.36 -34.04 11.07
C LEU A 141 11.52 -35.11 9.98
N LEU A 142 11.83 -34.70 8.75
CA LEU A 142 12.08 -35.65 7.67
C LEU A 142 13.29 -36.55 7.96
N ALA A 143 14.41 -35.98 8.42
CA ALA A 143 15.60 -36.76 8.73
C ALA A 143 15.39 -37.74 9.89
N SER A 144 14.65 -37.33 10.93
CA SER A 144 14.46 -38.14 12.14
C SER A 144 13.31 -39.15 12.04
N ILE A 145 12.23 -38.82 11.32
CA ILE A 145 11.00 -39.64 11.32
C ILE A 145 10.89 -40.48 10.05
N ALA A 146 11.39 -40.03 8.89
CA ALA A 146 11.24 -40.77 7.65
C ALA A 146 11.81 -42.21 7.71
N PRO A 147 12.99 -42.47 8.33
CA PRO A 147 13.50 -43.84 8.44
C PRO A 147 12.67 -44.76 9.35
N GLY A 148 11.86 -44.19 10.25
CA GLY A 148 11.13 -44.94 11.28
C GLY A 148 9.61 -44.99 11.09
N ILE A 149 9.08 -44.38 10.02
CA ILE A 149 7.64 -44.19 9.83
C ILE A 149 6.91 -45.51 9.50
N ASP A 150 7.56 -46.42 8.79
CA ASP A 150 7.02 -47.76 8.48
C ASP A 150 6.92 -48.62 9.73
N THR A 151 7.91 -48.48 10.64
CA THR A 151 7.96 -49.22 11.91
C THR A 151 6.99 -48.64 12.94
N ASN A 152 6.73 -47.34 12.90
CA ASN A 152 5.86 -46.65 13.87
C ASN A 152 4.78 -45.79 13.16
N PRO A 153 3.76 -46.42 12.54
CA PRO A 153 2.73 -45.70 11.80
C PRO A 153 1.92 -44.71 12.66
N TRP A 154 1.86 -44.93 13.97
CA TRP A 154 1.17 -44.04 14.90
C TRP A 154 1.84 -42.66 15.02
N LEU A 155 3.13 -42.52 14.69
CA LEU A 155 3.82 -41.22 14.63
C LEU A 155 3.42 -40.39 13.41
N LEU A 156 2.79 -41.00 12.40
CA LEU A 156 2.39 -40.31 11.17
C LEU A 156 1.39 -39.19 11.47
N PHE A 157 0.38 -39.46 12.29
CA PHE A 157 -0.65 -38.47 12.63
C PHE A 157 -0.09 -37.16 13.23
N PRO A 158 0.66 -37.18 14.35
CA PRO A 158 1.22 -35.94 14.92
C PRO A 158 2.24 -35.27 13.99
N THR A 159 2.99 -36.06 13.22
CA THR A 159 3.97 -35.54 12.24
C THR A 159 3.29 -34.79 11.10
N THR A 160 2.26 -35.37 10.50
CA THR A 160 1.49 -34.74 9.42
C THR A 160 0.82 -33.46 9.92
N LEU A 161 0.25 -33.47 11.13
CA LEU A 161 -0.40 -32.30 11.71
C LEU A 161 0.57 -31.14 11.92
N LEU A 162 1.77 -31.42 12.45
CA LEU A 162 2.84 -30.44 12.60
C LEU A 162 3.34 -29.93 11.25
N LEU A 163 3.58 -30.83 10.29
CA LEU A 163 4.03 -30.47 8.94
C LEU A 163 3.02 -29.58 8.22
N LEU A 164 1.72 -29.85 8.32
CA LEU A 164 0.68 -29.01 7.73
C LEU A 164 0.71 -27.59 8.31
N GLY A 165 0.93 -27.45 9.61
CA GLY A 165 1.11 -26.16 10.26
C GLY A 165 2.35 -25.41 9.77
N CYS A 166 3.49 -26.08 9.70
CA CYS A 166 4.76 -25.51 9.20
C CYS A 166 4.65 -25.09 7.73
N VAL A 167 4.08 -25.93 6.86
CA VAL A 167 3.89 -25.63 5.44
C VAL A 167 2.92 -24.46 5.27
N SER A 168 1.80 -24.45 5.99
CA SER A 168 0.85 -23.34 5.94
C SER A 168 1.52 -22.01 6.33
N SER A 169 2.30 -22.01 7.41
CA SER A 169 3.07 -20.83 7.82
C SER A 169 4.10 -20.41 6.76
N LEU A 170 4.85 -21.37 6.21
CA LEU A 170 5.87 -21.14 5.19
C LEU A 170 5.30 -20.45 3.95
N VAL A 171 4.12 -20.87 3.48
CA VAL A 171 3.43 -20.24 2.35
C VAL A 171 3.18 -18.76 2.62
N PHE A 172 2.65 -18.39 3.78
CA PHE A 172 2.41 -16.99 4.12
C PHE A 172 3.70 -16.18 4.30
N ALA A 173 4.76 -16.79 4.85
CA ALA A 173 6.06 -16.14 4.97
C ALA A 173 6.68 -15.83 3.60
N ILE A 174 6.61 -16.77 2.65
CA ILE A 174 7.05 -16.57 1.26
C ILE A 174 6.21 -15.48 0.59
N LEU A 175 4.89 -15.48 0.80
CA LEU A 175 4.01 -14.43 0.26
C LEU A 175 4.33 -13.04 0.82
N ALA A 176 4.79 -12.95 2.07
CA ALA A 176 5.22 -11.70 2.69
C ALA A 176 6.57 -11.20 2.13
N ALA A 177 7.50 -12.10 1.84
CA ALA A 177 8.80 -11.79 1.23
C ALA A 177 8.70 -11.51 -0.29
N ARG A 178 7.61 -11.93 -0.94
CA ARG A 178 7.40 -11.71 -2.37
C ARG A 178 7.39 -10.20 -2.67
N PRO A 179 8.20 -9.72 -3.64
CA PRO A 179 8.15 -8.33 -4.06
C PRO A 179 6.76 -8.02 -4.64
N ARG A 180 6.10 -7.01 -4.08
CA ARG A 180 4.80 -6.54 -4.53
C ARG A 180 4.98 -5.13 -5.09
N VAL A 181 4.69 -4.98 -6.37
CA VAL A 181 4.47 -3.66 -6.97
C VAL A 181 2.97 -3.38 -6.85
N GLN A 182 2.61 -2.26 -6.22
CA GLN A 182 1.32 -1.64 -6.50
C GLN A 182 1.58 -0.76 -7.71
N SER A 183 0.89 -0.96 -8.82
CA SER A 183 0.88 0.00 -9.92
C SER A 183 -0.58 0.38 -10.13
N HIS A 184 -0.83 1.67 -10.23
CA HIS A 184 -2.04 2.19 -10.84
C HIS A 184 -1.61 2.72 -12.21
N GLU A 185 -2.38 2.44 -13.26
CA GLU A 185 -2.10 3.05 -14.55
C GLU A 185 -2.32 4.55 -14.40
N VAL A 186 -1.25 5.33 -14.52
CA VAL A 186 -1.27 6.79 -14.40
C VAL A 186 -1.14 7.37 -15.79
N THR A 187 -2.05 8.26 -16.16
CA THR A 187 -1.96 9.01 -17.41
C THR A 187 -1.35 10.39 -17.17
N LEU A 188 -0.83 11.02 -18.22
CA LEU A 188 -0.33 12.40 -18.16
C LEU A 188 -1.40 13.40 -17.69
N GLN A 189 -2.68 13.15 -17.97
CA GLN A 189 -3.78 13.98 -17.49
C GLN A 189 -3.96 13.85 -15.97
N ASP A 190 -3.73 12.68 -15.39
CA ASP A 190 -3.80 12.48 -13.94
C ASP A 190 -2.65 13.21 -13.22
N VAL A 191 -1.49 13.34 -13.87
CA VAL A 191 -0.38 14.13 -13.36
C VAL A 191 -0.73 15.62 -13.33
N LYS A 192 -1.25 16.15 -14.45
CA LYS A 192 -1.68 17.55 -14.58
C LYS A 192 -2.84 17.90 -13.65
N ASN A 193 -3.77 16.97 -13.46
CA ASN A 193 -4.88 17.12 -12.52
C ASN A 193 -4.47 16.94 -11.06
N LYS A 194 -3.17 16.83 -10.77
CA LYS A 194 -2.62 16.55 -9.44
C LYS A 194 -3.23 15.29 -8.82
N ALA A 195 -3.76 14.35 -9.60
CA ALA A 195 -4.37 13.12 -9.09
C ALA A 195 -3.32 12.01 -8.90
N ALA A 196 -2.22 12.05 -9.66
CA ALA A 196 -1.20 11.02 -9.63
C ALA A 196 0.07 11.44 -8.87
N ASN A 197 0.62 10.48 -8.11
CA ASN A 197 1.91 10.62 -7.46
C ASN A 197 3.04 10.25 -8.43
N LEU A 198 3.76 11.26 -8.94
CA LEU A 198 4.83 11.09 -9.92
C LEU A 198 6.16 10.62 -9.29
N LEU A 199 6.31 10.75 -7.96
CA LEU A 199 7.51 10.28 -7.26
C LEU A 199 7.50 8.76 -7.05
N PHE A 200 6.34 8.13 -7.14
CA PHE A 200 6.22 6.69 -6.98
C PHE A 200 6.61 5.94 -8.26
N PHE A 201 7.57 5.03 -8.13
CA PHE A 201 8.13 4.28 -9.26
C PHE A 201 7.12 3.45 -10.04
N GLY A 202 6.10 2.90 -9.37
CA GLY A 202 5.07 2.12 -10.03
C GLY A 202 4.14 2.97 -10.91
N ASN A 203 4.11 4.29 -10.72
CA ASN A 203 3.33 5.21 -11.55
C ASN A 203 4.17 5.77 -12.70
N PHE A 204 5.37 6.30 -12.41
CA PHE A 204 6.19 6.89 -13.46
C PHE A 204 6.77 5.86 -14.44
N ALA A 205 6.91 4.59 -14.06
CA ALA A 205 7.41 3.54 -14.96
C ALA A 205 6.47 3.29 -16.16
N HIS A 206 5.24 3.79 -16.10
CA HIS A 206 4.27 3.72 -17.21
C HIS A 206 4.30 4.96 -18.12
N LEU A 207 5.06 5.99 -17.78
CA LEU A 207 5.17 7.23 -18.55
C LEU A 207 6.36 7.18 -19.51
N SER A 208 6.23 7.87 -20.64
CA SER A 208 7.38 8.15 -21.49
C SER A 208 8.35 9.14 -20.82
N ARG A 209 9.58 9.20 -21.33
CA ARG A 209 10.60 10.10 -20.80
C ARG A 209 10.16 11.57 -20.81
N ASP A 210 9.55 12.01 -21.90
CA ASP A 210 9.15 13.41 -22.10
C ASP A 210 7.95 13.77 -21.21
N GLU A 211 7.05 12.82 -21.00
CA GLU A 211 5.91 12.93 -20.09
C GLU A 211 6.37 13.05 -18.63
N PHE A 212 7.33 12.22 -18.23
CA PHE A 212 7.93 12.28 -16.89
C PHE A 212 8.66 13.59 -16.65
N LEU A 213 9.50 14.04 -17.60
CA LEU A 213 10.24 15.30 -17.48
C LEU A 213 9.28 16.48 -17.35
N SER A 214 8.26 16.55 -18.22
CA SER A 214 7.27 17.63 -18.22
C SER A 214 6.49 17.66 -16.88
N GLY A 215 6.03 16.50 -16.39
CA GLY A 215 5.34 16.42 -15.11
C GLY A 215 6.23 16.77 -13.91
N MET A 216 7.50 16.37 -13.94
CA MET A 216 8.47 16.69 -12.88
C MET A 216 8.81 18.18 -12.84
N GLU A 217 8.99 18.83 -13.99
CA GLU A 217 9.22 20.28 -14.07
C GLU A 217 8.06 21.06 -13.45
N GLU A 218 6.82 20.69 -13.76
CA GLU A 218 5.61 21.29 -13.19
C GLU A 218 5.55 21.12 -11.67
N ILE A 219 5.86 19.92 -11.16
CA ILE A 219 5.87 19.63 -9.72
C ILE A 219 6.97 20.41 -9.00
N ILE A 220 8.17 20.53 -9.56
CA ILE A 220 9.31 21.20 -8.89
C ILE A 220 9.07 22.70 -8.74
N ILE A 221 8.38 23.33 -9.69
CA ILE A 221 8.06 24.76 -9.65
C ILE A 221 7.06 25.07 -8.53
N ASP A 222 6.10 24.17 -8.27
CA ASP A 222 5.14 24.28 -7.17
C ASP A 222 5.60 23.48 -5.93
N GLY A 223 6.23 24.17 -4.97
CA GLY A 223 6.65 23.55 -3.71
C GLY A 223 5.52 22.86 -2.93
N GLY A 224 4.26 23.28 -3.09
CA GLY A 224 3.10 22.59 -2.53
C GLY A 224 2.84 21.25 -3.22
N ALA A 225 2.99 21.19 -4.55
CA ALA A 225 2.87 19.96 -5.32
C ALA A 225 3.98 18.95 -4.97
N VAL A 226 5.22 19.40 -4.73
CA VAL A 226 6.32 18.54 -4.26
C VAL A 226 5.91 17.82 -2.97
N TYR A 227 5.53 18.58 -1.92
CA TYR A 227 5.18 17.98 -0.64
C TYR A 227 3.96 17.07 -0.74
N ARG A 228 2.98 17.42 -1.57
CA ARG A 228 1.80 16.58 -1.80
C ARG A 228 2.16 15.24 -2.42
N ASN A 229 3.02 15.22 -3.43
CA ASN A 229 3.52 13.96 -4.02
C ASN A 229 4.29 13.12 -2.98
N MET A 230 5.16 13.75 -2.18
CA MET A 230 5.89 13.05 -1.12
C MET A 230 4.95 12.44 -0.05
N MET A 231 3.89 13.15 0.32
CA MET A 231 2.86 12.63 1.25
C MET A 231 2.13 11.42 0.66
N MET A 232 1.73 11.50 -0.62
CA MET A 232 1.08 10.38 -1.31
C MET A 232 2.01 9.16 -1.42
N ASP A 233 3.30 9.39 -1.62
CA ASP A 233 4.29 8.31 -1.71
C ASP A 233 4.50 7.62 -0.37
N ILE A 234 4.67 8.38 0.71
CA ILE A 234 4.75 7.84 2.08
C ILE A 234 3.48 7.03 2.42
N TYR A 235 2.31 7.52 2.03
CA TYR A 235 1.05 6.79 2.23
C TYR A 235 1.03 5.45 1.46
N GLY A 236 1.45 5.47 0.18
CA GLY A 236 1.57 4.26 -0.64
C GLY A 236 2.54 3.23 -0.07
N LEU A 237 3.72 3.68 0.38
CA LEU A 237 4.70 2.84 1.08
C LEU A 237 4.09 2.19 2.33
N GLY A 238 3.32 2.96 3.11
CA GLY A 238 2.59 2.46 4.27
C GLY A 238 1.58 1.35 3.94
N LEU A 239 0.82 1.48 2.85
CA LEU A 239 -0.13 0.45 2.40
C LEU A 239 0.56 -0.87 2.02
N VAL A 240 1.74 -0.80 1.37
CA VAL A 240 2.54 -1.99 1.05
C VAL A 240 3.03 -2.67 2.33
N LEU A 241 3.53 -1.89 3.28
CA LEU A 241 3.95 -2.37 4.60
C LEU A 241 2.82 -3.09 5.33
N GLN A 242 1.64 -2.47 5.39
CA GLN A 242 0.49 -3.06 6.06
C GLN A 242 0.16 -4.45 5.51
N LYS A 243 0.22 -4.63 4.18
CA LYS A 243 0.01 -5.94 3.53
C LYS A 243 1.09 -6.94 3.93
N LYS A 244 2.38 -6.56 3.91
CA LYS A 244 3.49 -7.42 4.37
C LYS A 244 3.30 -7.87 5.82
N TYR A 245 3.01 -6.94 6.72
CA TYR A 245 2.82 -7.23 8.15
C TYR A 245 1.55 -8.06 8.42
N LYS A 246 0.49 -7.91 7.62
CA LYS A 246 -0.71 -8.76 7.71
C LYS A 246 -0.40 -10.21 7.34
N LEU A 247 0.27 -10.43 6.21
CA LEU A 247 0.69 -11.77 5.77
C LEU A 247 1.62 -12.41 6.80
N LEU A 248 2.59 -11.66 7.29
CA LEU A 248 3.51 -12.11 8.31
C LEU A 248 2.79 -12.49 9.61
N ARG A 249 1.83 -11.69 10.08
CA ARG A 249 1.02 -12.01 11.25
C ARG A 249 0.31 -13.36 11.08
N VAL A 250 -0.32 -13.58 9.94
CA VAL A 250 -0.98 -14.87 9.63
C VAL A 250 0.03 -16.02 9.63
N ALA A 251 1.22 -15.83 9.05
CA ALA A 251 2.28 -16.84 9.08
C ALA A 251 2.66 -17.23 10.52
N TYR A 252 2.84 -16.25 11.41
CA TYR A 252 3.14 -16.48 12.83
C TYR A 252 2.00 -17.20 13.55
N THR A 253 0.74 -16.81 13.29
CA THR A 253 -0.42 -17.46 13.90
C THR A 253 -0.53 -18.92 13.45
N MET A 254 -0.40 -19.22 12.16
CA MET A 254 -0.43 -20.59 11.64
C MET A 254 0.72 -21.43 12.20
N PHE A 255 1.92 -20.85 12.28
CA PHE A 255 3.08 -21.52 12.89
C PHE A 255 2.81 -21.88 14.35
N MET A 256 2.34 -20.92 15.14
CA MET A 256 2.11 -21.10 16.57
C MET A 256 1.03 -22.14 16.83
N ILE A 257 -0.08 -22.11 16.08
CA ILE A 257 -1.14 -23.10 16.20
C ILE A 257 -0.61 -24.48 15.79
N GLY A 258 0.06 -24.58 14.65
CA GLY A 258 0.62 -25.84 14.15
C GLY A 258 1.62 -26.47 15.11
N LEU A 259 2.49 -25.65 15.71
CA LEU A 259 3.50 -26.09 16.67
C LEU A 259 2.87 -26.57 17.98
N VAL A 260 1.97 -25.78 18.58
CA VAL A 260 1.30 -26.15 19.84
C VAL A 260 0.46 -27.41 19.66
N VAL A 261 -0.39 -27.44 18.62
CA VAL A 261 -1.26 -28.58 18.34
C VAL A 261 -0.43 -29.83 17.98
N GLY A 262 0.63 -29.67 17.19
CA GLY A 262 1.54 -30.77 16.85
C GLY A 262 2.25 -31.36 18.06
N VAL A 263 2.82 -30.51 18.94
CA VAL A 263 3.48 -30.95 20.18
C VAL A 263 2.50 -31.68 21.10
N VAL A 264 1.29 -31.13 21.29
CA VAL A 264 0.25 -31.79 22.10
C VAL A 264 -0.13 -33.14 21.49
N ALA A 265 -0.27 -33.23 20.16
CA ALA A 265 -0.55 -34.50 19.47
C ALA A 265 0.57 -35.51 19.70
N PHE A 266 1.86 -35.11 19.63
CA PHE A 266 2.98 -36.00 19.96
C PHE A 266 2.88 -36.53 21.39
N ILE A 267 2.66 -35.66 22.38
CA ILE A 267 2.53 -36.05 23.79
C ILE A 267 1.41 -37.07 23.99
N ILE A 268 0.22 -36.80 23.44
CA ILE A 268 -0.93 -37.69 23.52
C ILE A 268 -0.60 -39.04 22.88
N THR A 269 0.03 -39.02 21.71
CA THR A 269 0.32 -40.26 20.98
C THR A 269 1.37 -41.10 21.72
N PHE A 270 2.42 -40.48 22.27
CA PHE A 270 3.39 -41.17 23.13
C PHE A 270 2.74 -41.76 24.38
N TYR A 271 1.81 -41.03 25.01
CA TYR A 271 1.09 -41.54 26.18
C TYR A 271 0.23 -42.77 25.85
N ILE A 272 -0.48 -42.74 24.72
CA ILE A 272 -1.30 -43.88 24.24
C ILE A 272 -0.42 -45.07 23.87
N ALA A 273 0.67 -44.84 23.14
CA ALA A 273 1.61 -45.89 22.74
C ALA A 273 2.23 -46.59 23.96
N ALA A 274 2.68 -45.82 24.96
CA ALA A 274 3.23 -46.35 26.21
C ALA A 274 2.24 -47.23 26.98
N LYS A 275 0.95 -46.86 27.01
CA LYS A 275 -0.11 -47.64 27.67
C LYS A 275 -0.47 -48.92 26.92
N SER A 276 -0.30 -48.94 25.60
CA SER A 276 -0.67 -50.05 24.73
C SER A 276 0.40 -51.17 24.70
N GLY A 277 1.49 -51.03 25.45
CA GLY A 277 2.60 -52.00 25.48
C GLY A 277 3.41 -52.03 24.19
N GLN A 278 3.25 -51.02 23.32
CA GLN A 278 4.04 -50.88 22.10
C GLN A 278 5.46 -50.43 22.47
N GLN A 279 6.49 -51.12 21.94
CA GLN A 279 7.88 -50.75 22.21
C GLN A 279 8.16 -49.34 21.69
N ILE A 280 8.63 -48.49 22.59
CA ILE A 280 9.13 -47.16 22.27
C ILE A 280 10.41 -47.37 21.43
N PRO A 281 10.56 -46.75 20.25
CA PRO A 281 11.77 -46.92 19.46
C PRO A 281 13.00 -46.48 20.26
N ASP A 282 13.94 -47.41 20.41
CA ASP A 282 15.23 -47.18 21.08
C ASP A 282 16.10 -46.29 20.17
N VAL A 283 16.26 -45.02 20.55
CA VAL A 283 17.08 -44.03 19.81
C VAL A 283 18.59 -44.24 20.08
N THR A 284 18.96 -45.22 20.92
CA THR A 284 20.34 -45.46 21.36
C THR A 284 21.07 -46.55 20.59
N THR A 285 20.43 -47.29 19.67
CA THR A 285 21.15 -48.28 18.86
C THR A 285 22.11 -47.58 17.88
N PRO A 286 23.43 -47.78 18.03
CA PRO A 286 24.40 -47.17 17.13
C PRO A 286 24.17 -47.68 15.70
N ILE A 287 24.29 -46.77 14.73
CA ILE A 287 24.26 -47.09 13.30
C ILE A 287 25.28 -48.22 13.06
N PRO A 288 24.88 -49.36 12.47
CA PRO A 288 25.82 -50.42 12.17
C PRO A 288 26.92 -49.85 11.26
N LEU A 289 28.16 -49.88 11.75
CA LEU A 289 29.34 -49.50 10.97
C LEU A 289 29.33 -50.34 9.69
N ILE A 290 29.27 -49.66 8.54
CA ILE A 290 29.46 -50.28 7.24
C ILE A 290 30.81 -51.01 7.31
N PRO A 291 30.86 -52.34 7.09
CA PRO A 291 32.14 -53.05 7.09
C PRO A 291 32.99 -52.45 5.96
N GLY A 292 34.14 -51.90 6.34
CA GLY A 292 35.11 -51.33 5.40
C GLY A 292 35.52 -52.39 4.37
N PRO A 293 35.92 -51.97 3.14
CA PRO A 293 36.29 -52.90 2.09
C PRO A 293 37.43 -53.79 2.59
N SER A 294 37.16 -55.10 2.63
CA SER A 294 38.13 -56.14 2.95
C SER A 294 39.35 -55.96 2.05
N GLY A 295 40.49 -55.62 2.64
CA GLY A 295 41.76 -55.51 1.94
C GLY A 295 42.06 -56.82 1.22
N THR A 296 42.02 -56.80 -0.10
CA THR A 296 42.56 -57.86 -0.94
C THR A 296 44.07 -57.87 -0.75
N THR A 297 44.58 -58.85 -0.03
CA THR A 297 45.99 -59.24 -0.08
C THR A 297 46.35 -59.55 -1.53
N PRO A 298 47.33 -58.88 -2.15
CA PRO A 298 47.83 -59.31 -3.44
C PRO A 298 48.66 -60.57 -3.23
N ALA A 299 48.28 -61.64 -3.93
CA ALA A 299 49.14 -62.80 -4.10
C ALA A 299 50.26 -62.46 -5.09
N GLN A 300 51.48 -62.31 -4.58
CA GLN A 300 52.75 -62.83 -5.12
C GLN A 300 53.93 -62.36 -4.28
#